data_AF-A0A7C5X7S8-F1
#
_entry.id   AF-A0A7C5X7S8-F1
#
_cell.length_a   1.000
_cell.length_b   1.000
_cell.length_c   1.000
_cell.angle_alpha   90.00
_cell.angle_beta   90.00
_cell.angle_gamma   90.00
#
_symmetry.space_group_name_H-M   'P 1'
#
loop_
_entity.id
_entity.type
_entity.pdbx_description
1 polymer ?
#
loop_
_entity_poly.entity_id
_entity_poly.type
_entity_poly.pdbx_seq_one_letter_code
_entity_poly.pdbx_strand_id
1 'polypeptide(L)'
;MSKSKEEKSSNKTKKNVLFIIHTDKENEVNFIQKLGNKLKEKGAEVHYFLMSKGVKVAYKFQGENSALCSRNATEFSLDQKDLPFINFASQYELSLMIENSDTIIAFC
;
A
#
# COMPACT_ATOMS: atom_id res chain seq x y z
N MET A 1 -39.84 8.82 -32.44
CA MET A 1 -39.66 8.91 -30.98
C MET A 1 -38.50 8.00 -30.60
N SER A 2 -37.30 8.56 -30.50
CA SER A 2 -36.07 7.82 -30.19
C SER A 2 -35.92 7.70 -28.68
N LYS A 3 -36.00 6.48 -28.15
CA LYS A 3 -35.67 6.19 -26.74
C LYS A 3 -34.16 6.28 -26.58
N SER A 4 -33.68 7.40 -26.07
CA SER A 4 -32.33 7.51 -25.52
C SER A 4 -32.24 6.60 -24.29
N LYS A 5 -31.43 5.54 -24.37
CA LYS A 5 -31.02 4.76 -23.21
C LYS A 5 -30.11 5.66 -22.37
N GLU A 6 -30.59 6.06 -21.20
CA GLU A 6 -29.74 6.64 -20.17
C GLU A 6 -28.68 5.63 -19.77
N GLU A 7 -27.42 5.92 -20.13
CA GLU A 7 -26.26 5.27 -19.53
C GLU A 7 -26.23 5.65 -18.05
N LYS A 8 -26.62 4.70 -17.18
CA LYS A 8 -26.32 4.77 -15.76
C LYS A 8 -24.80 4.71 -15.60
N SER A 9 -24.16 5.88 -15.57
CA SER A 9 -22.82 6.02 -15.02
C SER A 9 -22.86 5.61 -13.55
N SER A 10 -22.53 4.34 -13.28
CA SER A 10 -22.30 3.91 -11.91
C SER A 10 -20.98 4.52 -11.46
N ASN A 11 -21.04 5.59 -10.68
CA ASN A 11 -19.91 6.01 -9.85
C ASN A 11 -19.63 4.90 -8.84
N LYS A 12 -18.92 3.84 -9.27
CA LYS A 12 -18.32 2.88 -8.35
C LYS A 12 -17.17 3.61 -7.70
N THR A 13 -17.34 3.99 -6.43
CA THR A 13 -16.25 4.45 -5.59
C THR A 13 -15.14 3.41 -5.62
N LYS A 14 -13.92 3.87 -5.95
CA LYS A 14 -12.71 3.06 -5.97
C LYS A 14 -12.46 2.55 -4.54
N LYS A 15 -12.28 1.23 -4.36
CA LYS A 15 -11.98 0.68 -3.03
C LYS A 15 -10.54 0.98 -2.65
N ASN A 16 -10.32 1.56 -1.48
CA ASN A 16 -8.99 1.81 -0.90
C ASN A 16 -8.56 0.61 -0.07
N VAL A 17 -7.45 -0.03 -0.44
CA VAL A 17 -6.90 -1.20 0.25
C VAL A 17 -5.51 -0.86 0.78
N LEU A 18 -5.32 -1.05 2.08
CA LEU A 18 -4.03 -0.91 2.75
C LEU A 18 -3.43 -2.28 3.07
N PHE A 19 -2.21 -2.50 2.61
CA PHE A 19 -1.36 -3.59 3.05
C PHE A 19 -0.44 -3.12 4.16
N ILE A 20 -0.46 -3.80 5.32
CA ILE A 20 0.52 -3.59 6.40
C ILE A 20 1.49 -4.77 6.37
N ILE A 21 2.78 -4.47 6.16
CA ILE A 21 3.80 -5.47 5.87
C ILE A 21 4.84 -5.49 6.99
N HIS A 22 4.86 -6.55 7.80
CA HIS A 22 5.84 -6.74 8.87
C HIS A 22 7.03 -7.63 8.48
N THR A 23 6.93 -8.34 7.36
CA THR A 23 7.82 -9.43 6.94
C THR A 23 8.87 -8.99 5.91
N ASP A 24 10.09 -9.54 6.01
CA ASP A 24 11.16 -9.46 5.00
C ASP A 24 11.29 -10.74 4.17
N LYS A 25 10.39 -11.72 4.34
CA LYS A 25 10.47 -13.00 3.62
C LYS A 25 10.05 -12.82 2.16
N GLU A 26 10.94 -13.21 1.25
CA GLU A 26 10.77 -13.02 -0.19
C GLU A 26 9.48 -13.63 -0.75
N ASN A 27 9.12 -14.84 -0.33
CA ASN A 27 7.89 -15.51 -0.78
C ASN A 27 6.62 -14.75 -0.38
N GLU A 28 6.58 -14.21 0.84
CA GLU A 28 5.45 -13.41 1.34
C GLU A 28 5.38 -12.07 0.61
N VAL A 29 6.51 -11.38 0.44
CA VAL A 29 6.60 -10.12 -0.31
C VAL A 29 6.14 -10.29 -1.76
N ASN A 30 6.60 -11.34 -2.45
CA ASN A 30 6.18 -11.65 -3.82
C ASN A 30 4.67 -11.93 -3.90
N PHE A 31 4.11 -12.62 -2.91
CA PHE A 31 2.67 -12.85 -2.82
C PHE A 31 1.89 -11.55 -2.62
N ILE A 32 2.34 -10.67 -1.72
CA ILE A 32 1.73 -9.37 -1.44
C ILE A 32 1.68 -8.53 -2.72
N GLN A 33 2.79 -8.42 -3.45
CA GLN A 33 2.85 -7.67 -4.72
C GLN A 33 1.90 -8.26 -5.78
N LYS A 34 1.86 -9.59 -5.91
CA LYS A 34 0.94 -10.26 -6.85
C LYS A 34 -0.52 -10.00 -6.49
N LEU A 35 -0.86 -10.00 -5.20
CA LEU A 35 -2.21 -9.71 -4.74
C LEU A 35 -2.57 -8.24 -4.96
N GLY A 36 -1.67 -7.32 -4.61
CA GLY A 36 -1.84 -5.88 -4.85
C GLY A 36 -2.08 -5.57 -6.33
N ASN A 37 -1.30 -6.15 -7.23
CA ASN A 37 -1.49 -5.97 -8.68
C ASN A 37 -2.86 -6.47 -9.15
N LYS A 38 -3.31 -7.64 -8.70
CA LYS A 38 -4.65 -8.15 -9.01
C LYS A 38 -5.77 -7.25 -8.47
N LEU A 39 -5.58 -6.59 -7.33
CA LEU A 39 -6.56 -5.65 -6.79
C LEU A 39 -6.60 -4.36 -7.61
N LYS A 40 -5.45 -3.84 -8.02
CA LYS A 40 -5.36 -2.70 -8.95
C LYS A 40 -6.04 -2.99 -10.28
N GLU A 41 -5.82 -4.19 -10.87
CA GLU A 41 -6.50 -4.65 -12.10
C GLU A 41 -8.03 -4.66 -11.96
N LYS A 42 -8.54 -4.88 -10.73
CA LYS A 42 -9.97 -4.82 -10.41
C LYS A 42 -10.46 -3.40 -10.08
N GLY A 43 -9.60 -2.40 -10.24
CA GLY A 43 -9.92 -0.99 -9.97
C GLY A 43 -9.82 -0.59 -8.50
N ALA A 44 -9.11 -1.34 -7.64
CA ALA A 44 -8.81 -0.87 -6.30
C ALA A 44 -7.68 0.17 -6.30
N GLU A 45 -7.69 1.08 -5.34
CA GLU A 45 -6.52 1.85 -4.95
C GLU A 45 -5.76 1.06 -3.89
N VAL A 46 -4.47 0.83 -4.12
CA VAL A 46 -3.66 -0.01 -3.24
C VAL A 46 -2.53 0.80 -2.65
N HIS A 47 -2.45 0.79 -1.32
CA HIS A 47 -1.41 1.42 -0.53
C HIS A 47 -0.64 0.35 0.25
N TYR A 48 0.63 0.62 0.53
CA TYR A 48 1.49 -0.26 1.32
C TYR A 48 2.12 0.52 2.47
N PHE A 49 2.08 -0.04 3.68
CA PHE A 49 2.81 0.46 4.82
C PHE A 49 3.79 -0.60 5.31
N LEU A 50 5.08 -0.32 5.18
CA LEU A 50 6.15 -1.23 5.59
C LEU A 50 6.58 -0.89 7.01
N MET A 51 6.54 -1.88 7.89
CA MET A 51 6.95 -1.73 9.29
C MET A 51 7.63 -2.98 9.81
N SER A 52 8.17 -2.95 11.03
CA SER A 52 8.95 -4.07 11.60
C SER A 52 10.03 -4.52 10.61
N LYS A 53 10.13 -5.81 10.26
CA LYS A 53 11.14 -6.28 9.28
C LYS A 53 10.80 -5.90 7.84
N GLY A 54 9.54 -5.59 7.55
CA GLY A 54 9.09 -5.17 6.22
C GLY A 54 9.84 -3.95 5.68
N VAL A 55 10.36 -3.07 6.56
CA VAL A 55 11.16 -1.92 6.11
C VAL A 55 12.42 -2.31 5.32
N LYS A 56 12.97 -3.52 5.54
CA LYS A 56 14.16 -4.00 4.84
C LYS A 56 13.92 -4.32 3.36
N VAL A 57 12.66 -4.48 2.95
CA VAL A 57 12.27 -4.81 1.56
C VAL A 57 11.66 -3.62 0.83
N ALA A 58 11.87 -2.39 1.33
CA ALA A 58 11.35 -1.15 0.73
C ALA A 58 11.61 -1.02 -0.78
N TYR A 59 12.80 -1.43 -1.24
CA TYR A 59 13.19 -1.39 -2.65
C TYR A 59 12.29 -2.22 -3.57
N LYS A 60 11.60 -3.24 -3.05
CA LYS A 60 10.63 -4.03 -3.81
C LYS A 60 9.36 -3.22 -4.12
N PHE A 61 9.09 -2.15 -3.38
CA PHE A 61 7.89 -1.31 -3.52
C PHE A 61 8.21 0.03 -4.24
N GLN A 62 9.31 0.10 -4.98
CA GLN A 62 9.59 1.27 -5.80
C GLN A 62 8.52 1.47 -6.89
N GLY A 63 7.99 2.69 -6.99
CA GLY A 63 6.89 3.03 -7.90
C GLY A 63 5.49 2.66 -7.37
N GLU A 64 5.42 2.11 -6.16
CA GLU A 64 4.18 1.82 -5.46
C GLU A 64 3.76 2.98 -4.55
N ASN A 65 2.45 3.12 -4.29
CA ASN A 65 1.94 4.04 -3.28
C ASN A 65 2.26 3.48 -1.89
N SER A 66 3.46 3.79 -1.41
CA SER A 66 4.03 3.15 -0.23
C SER A 66 4.63 4.14 0.76
N ALA A 67 4.55 3.77 2.03
CA ALA A 67 5.16 4.48 3.14
C ALA A 67 5.88 3.47 4.04
N LEU A 68 6.88 3.96 4.76
CA LEU A 68 7.78 3.15 5.58
C LEU A 68 7.86 3.72 6.99
N CYS A 69 7.72 2.87 8.00
CA CYS A 69 7.73 3.28 9.41
C CYS A 69 9.08 3.90 9.80
N SER A 70 9.12 5.22 10.07
CA SER A 70 10.36 5.96 10.37
C SER A 70 11.10 5.38 11.58
N ARG A 71 10.37 4.96 12.62
CA ARG A 71 10.97 4.36 13.81
C ARG A 71 11.69 3.05 13.48
N ASN A 72 11.06 2.17 12.70
CA ASN A 72 11.70 0.92 12.30
C ASN A 72 12.85 1.17 11.31
N ALA A 73 12.75 2.19 10.45
CA ALA A 73 13.85 2.61 9.58
C ALA A 73 15.10 2.94 10.41
N THR A 74 14.94 3.74 11.47
CA THR A 74 16.02 4.07 12.41
C THR A 74 16.58 2.83 13.10
N GLU A 75 15.72 1.91 13.56
CA GLU A 75 16.15 0.65 14.20
C GLU A 75 16.99 -0.25 13.26
N PHE A 76 16.79 -0.14 11.95
CA PHE A 76 17.54 -0.89 10.92
C PHE A 76 18.57 -0.04 10.17
N SER A 77 18.89 1.17 10.66
CA SER A 77 19.86 2.09 10.05
C SER A 77 19.58 2.40 8.58
N LEU A 78 18.31 2.54 8.20
CA LEU A 78 17.89 2.95 6.86
C LEU A 78 17.76 4.48 6.81
N ASP A 79 18.47 5.11 5.88
CA ASP A 79 18.41 6.54 5.66
C ASP A 79 17.49 6.90 4.48
N GLN A 80 16.75 8.00 4.62
CA GLN A 80 15.88 8.54 3.56
C GLN A 80 16.63 8.82 2.24
N LYS A 81 17.92 9.19 2.33
CA LYS A 81 18.77 9.47 1.16
C LYS A 81 18.97 8.23 0.27
N ASP A 82 18.96 7.03 0.86
CA ASP A 82 19.17 5.76 0.17
C ASP A 82 17.84 5.21 -0.39
N LEU A 83 16.72 5.72 0.13
CA LEU A 83 15.36 5.34 -0.25
C LEU A 83 14.53 6.57 -0.67
N PRO A 84 14.96 7.38 -1.65
CA PRO A 84 14.29 8.64 -2.00
C PRO A 84 12.90 8.45 -2.62
N PHE A 85 12.55 7.22 -3.00
CA PHE A 85 11.29 6.86 -3.63
C PHE A 85 10.17 6.53 -2.65
N ILE A 86 10.46 6.41 -1.35
CA ILE A 86 9.47 6.03 -0.33
C ILE A 86 9.40 7.06 0.80
N ASN A 87 8.19 7.35 1.26
CA ASN A 87 7.97 8.29 2.34
C ASN A 87 8.22 7.64 3.70
N PHE A 88 9.03 8.26 4.55
CA PHE A 88 9.22 7.85 5.94
C PHE A 88 8.08 8.43 6.78
N ALA A 89 7.22 7.56 7.30
CA ALA A 89 5.97 7.87 7.97
C ALA A 89 5.96 7.37 9.43
N SER A 90 5.35 8.11 10.34
CA SER A 90 5.19 7.69 11.74
C SER A 90 3.95 6.81 11.93
N GLN A 91 3.69 6.38 13.17
CA GLN A 91 2.46 5.66 13.51
C GLN A 91 1.20 6.53 13.41
N TYR A 92 1.35 7.86 13.47
CA TYR A 92 0.25 8.78 13.23
C TYR A 92 -0.22 8.70 11.78
N GLU A 93 0.70 8.77 10.81
CA GLU A 93 0.35 8.61 9.39
C GLU A 93 -0.20 7.21 9.09
N LEU A 94 0.31 6.15 9.73
CA LEU A 94 -0.31 4.82 9.63
C LEU A 94 -1.78 4.85 10.09
N SER A 95 -2.08 5.54 11.19
CA SER A 95 -3.45 5.65 11.71
C SER A 95 -4.38 6.35 10.72
N LEU A 96 -3.89 7.41 10.07
CA LEU A 96 -4.63 8.09 9.01
C LEU A 96 -4.80 7.21 7.76
N MET A 97 -3.80 6.42 7.37
CA MET A 97 -3.93 5.47 6.26
C MET A 97 -4.98 4.40 6.56
N ILE A 98 -5.03 3.90 7.81
CA ILE A 98 -6.03 2.96 8.30
C ILE A 98 -7.43 3.56 8.22
N GLU A 99 -7.61 4.80 8.70
CA GLU A 99 -8.89 5.51 8.68
C GLU A 99 -9.43 5.72 7.25
N ASN A 100 -8.55 5.99 6.30
CA ASN A 100 -8.91 6.24 4.89
C ASN A 100 -9.06 4.96 4.04
N SER A 101 -8.90 3.78 4.64
CA SER A 101 -8.94 2.49 3.94
C SER A 101 -10.26 1.76 4.15
N ASP A 102 -10.82 1.24 3.06
CA ASP A 102 -12.01 0.37 3.11
C ASP A 102 -11.65 -1.05 3.55
N THR A 103 -10.40 -1.46 3.35
CA THR A 103 -9.92 -2.81 3.66
C THR A 103 -8.46 -2.76 4.06
N ILE A 104 -8.14 -3.46 5.14
CA ILE A 104 -6.77 -3.57 5.67
C ILE A 104 -6.38 -5.04 5.65
N ILE A 105 -5.21 -5.33 5.08
CA ILE A 105 -4.66 -6.68 4.99
C ILE A 105 -3.27 -6.63 5.63
N ALA A 106 -3.10 -7.32 6.77
CA ALA A 106 -1.83 -7.36 7.49
C ALA A 106 -1.10 -8.70 7.26
N PHE A 107 0.20 -8.61 7.02
CA PHE A 107 1.11 -9.76 6.91
C PHE A 107 2.18 -9.66 7.99
N CYS A 108 2.27 -10.69 8.84
CA CYS A 108 3.09 -10.75 10.05
C CYS A 108 4.38 -11.55 9.88
#